data_AF-A0A7J2L3C3-F1
#
_entry.id   AF-A0A7J2L3C3-F1
#
_cell.length_a   1.000
_cell.length_b   1.000
_cell.length_c   1.000
_cell.angle_alpha   90.00
_cell.angle_beta   90.00
_cell.angle_gamma   90.00
#
_symmetry.space_group_name_H-M   'P 1'
#
loop_
_entity.id
_entity.type
_entity.pdbx_description
1 polymer ?
#
loop_
_entity_poly.entity_id
_entity_poly.type
_entity_poly.pdbx_seq_one_letter_code
_entity_poly.pdbx_strand_id
1 'polypeptide(L)'
;MYLKKFMSNTPGRVKAPHNLSFSWSLKHNIFYSRRWFFSDTLQLLGGGNAKMATIRLDVLEKTILSEHRSLISIYDEIAQSIKDIAKDFRRLRVIGVVGCGDSYFSAIYFSYILRKLTNIVALSENAYEMYIHGPRRLDLLIAISASGETRATVDCARWAKKNNIMVVGVTCRRNSSLAEISDKIIYIPLEDRVAVPTVTSLGFFTALSLLALEIGFRAGNISEDDYRELSRRHRALVSSLTCMVGHTYLELIDSLIKKLSVHERNILYFLGGDSQYASALMAMAKFRELRILHSIAFELEEFMHYGSIPLRDDIVFIFVNKETLERGVDAADLV
;
A
#
# COMPACT_ATOMS: atom_id res chain seq x y z
N MET A 1 17.67 6.54 13.43
CA MET A 1 18.84 6.55 14.34
C MET A 1 19.81 5.39 14.09
N TYR A 2 20.08 5.03 12.82
CA TYR A 2 21.19 4.13 12.43
C TYR A 2 22.10 4.74 11.35
N LEU A 3 21.97 6.03 11.05
CA LEU A 3 22.74 6.73 10.00
C LEU A 3 23.65 7.87 10.51
N LYS A 4 23.64 8.19 11.81
CA LYS A 4 24.52 9.23 12.39
C LYS A 4 25.77 8.62 13.04
N LYS A 5 26.73 8.22 12.21
CA LYS A 5 28.13 8.04 12.63
C LYS A 5 29.12 8.62 11.61
N PHE A 6 28.74 9.69 10.93
CA PHE A 6 29.65 10.50 10.13
C PHE A 6 29.33 11.99 10.31
N MET A 7 30.24 12.65 11.02
CA MET A 7 30.55 14.08 10.95
C MET A 7 29.60 15.09 11.60
N SER A 8 30.23 16.22 11.92
CA SER A 8 30.11 17.02 13.13
C SER A 8 30.02 18.50 12.79
N ASN A 9 29.34 19.27 13.67
CA ASN A 9 29.35 20.76 13.81
C ASN A 9 28.66 21.51 12.65
N THR A 10 27.79 22.52 12.80
CA THR A 10 27.63 23.62 13.78
C THR A 10 26.24 24.31 13.53
N PRO A 11 25.75 25.26 14.37
CA PRO A 11 24.33 25.60 14.53
C PRO A 11 23.88 26.93 13.88
N GLY A 12 22.56 27.12 13.72
CA GLY A 12 21.96 28.43 13.41
C GLY A 12 20.43 28.46 13.60
N ARG A 13 19.97 29.14 14.65
CA ARG A 13 18.55 29.48 14.91
C ARG A 13 18.16 30.73 14.12
N VAL A 14 16.95 30.74 13.57
CA VAL A 14 16.25 31.99 13.20
C VAL A 14 14.85 31.98 13.82
N LYS A 15 14.53 33.04 14.57
CA LYS A 15 13.21 33.36 15.12
C LYS A 15 12.51 34.37 14.20
N ALA A 16 11.21 34.23 14.02
CA ALA A 16 10.30 35.28 13.54
C ALA A 16 8.87 35.03 14.06
N PRO A 17 7.99 36.06 14.12
CA PRO A 17 7.14 36.29 15.30
C PRO A 17 5.63 36.06 15.12
N HIS A 18 5.02 35.77 16.28
CA HIS A 18 3.70 36.15 16.81
C HIS A 18 2.50 36.56 15.92
N ASN A 19 1.39 35.87 16.26
CA ASN A 19 0.00 36.33 16.42
C ASN A 19 -1.00 36.06 15.30
N LEU A 20 -1.64 34.89 15.37
CA LEU A 20 -3.07 34.67 15.06
C LEU A 20 -3.56 33.50 15.92
N SER A 21 -4.34 33.78 16.96
CA SER A 21 -4.93 32.76 17.84
C SER A 21 -6.32 32.38 17.35
N PHE A 22 -6.50 31.14 16.90
CA PHE A 22 -7.83 30.51 16.76
C PHE A 22 -8.01 29.49 17.88
N SER A 23 -8.95 29.74 18.80
CA SER A 23 -9.33 28.77 19.82
C SER A 23 -10.39 27.81 19.27
N TRP A 24 -9.98 26.57 18.98
CA TRP A 24 -10.91 25.46 18.80
C TRP A 24 -10.85 24.56 20.04
N SER A 25 -11.94 24.51 20.82
CA SER A 25 -12.05 23.60 21.95
C SER A 25 -12.44 22.20 21.49
N LEU A 26 -11.46 21.33 21.29
CA LEU A 26 -11.65 19.89 21.13
C LEU A 26 -11.90 19.25 22.51
N LYS A 27 -13.11 19.44 23.06
CA LYS A 27 -13.64 18.60 24.14
C LYS A 27 -14.55 17.54 23.56
N HIS A 28 -14.00 16.57 22.84
CA HIS A 28 -14.70 15.32 22.53
C HIS A 28 -13.73 14.14 22.64
N ASN A 29 -13.82 13.46 23.80
CA ASN A 29 -13.52 12.06 24.08
C ASN A 29 -12.50 11.34 23.19
N ILE A 30 -11.21 11.42 23.57
CA ILE A 30 -10.22 10.40 23.19
C ILE A 30 -9.71 9.77 24.50
N PHE A 31 -10.26 8.61 24.85
CA PHE A 31 -9.75 7.78 25.93
C PHE A 31 -8.49 7.05 25.44
N TYR A 32 -7.31 7.62 25.66
CA TYR A 32 -6.07 6.84 25.63
C TYR A 32 -5.96 6.08 26.95
N SER A 33 -6.27 4.78 26.96
CA SER A 33 -6.01 3.94 28.12
C SER A 33 -4.58 3.41 28.05
N ARG A 34 -3.84 3.49 29.15
CA ARG A 34 -2.44 3.02 29.35
C ARG A 34 -2.17 1.54 29.01
N ARG A 35 -3.16 0.77 28.55
CA ARG A 35 -3.13 -0.69 28.56
C ARG A 35 -2.54 -1.34 27.29
N TRP A 36 -2.31 -0.57 26.23
CA TRP A 36 -2.01 -1.13 24.90
C TRP A 36 -0.53 -1.46 24.69
N PHE A 37 0.39 -0.64 25.20
CA PHE A 37 1.84 -0.86 25.03
C PHE A 37 2.43 -1.91 25.99
N PHE A 38 1.66 -2.35 26.98
CA PHE A 38 2.11 -3.28 28.03
C PHE A 38 1.32 -4.59 28.09
N SER A 39 0.48 -4.87 27.08
CA SER A 39 -0.18 -6.17 26.98
C SER A 39 0.31 -6.91 25.75
N ASP A 40 0.55 -8.21 25.86
CA ASP A 40 0.88 -9.11 24.75
C ASP A 40 -0.28 -9.24 23.74
N THR A 41 -1.25 -8.32 23.76
CA THR A 41 -2.52 -8.37 23.05
C THR A 41 -2.91 -7.03 22.42
N LEU A 42 -3.48 -7.09 21.21
CA LEU A 42 -4.14 -5.98 20.51
C LEU A 42 -5.65 -6.20 20.50
N GLN A 43 -6.46 -5.18 20.81
CA GLN A 43 -7.89 -5.24 20.51
C GLN A 43 -8.14 -4.74 19.07
N LEU A 44 -8.82 -5.57 18.31
CA LEU A 44 -9.27 -5.35 16.94
C LEU A 44 -10.78 -5.13 16.96
N LEU A 45 -11.27 -4.18 16.17
CA LEU A 45 -12.70 -4.13 15.84
C LEU A 45 -12.90 -4.80 14.49
N GLY A 46 -13.84 -5.74 14.42
CA GLY A 46 -14.33 -6.20 13.13
C GLY A 46 -15.14 -5.07 12.46
N GLY A 47 -15.04 -4.94 11.13
CA GLY A 47 -15.90 -4.03 10.39
C GLY A 47 -17.38 -4.42 10.54
N GLY A 48 -18.26 -3.43 10.74
CA GLY A 48 -19.69 -3.66 11.02
C GLY A 48 -19.97 -4.04 12.49
N ASN A 49 -21.16 -4.57 12.80
CA ASN A 49 -21.64 -4.95 14.14
C ASN A 49 -20.83 -6.05 14.87
N ALA A 50 -19.54 -6.22 14.57
CA ALA A 50 -18.68 -7.24 15.13
C ALA A 50 -18.11 -6.84 16.51
N LYS A 51 -18.12 -7.81 17.44
CA LYS A 51 -17.53 -7.69 18.78
C LYS A 51 -16.04 -7.35 18.70
N MET A 52 -15.53 -6.60 19.69
CA MET A 52 -14.07 -6.43 19.86
C MET A 52 -13.41 -7.80 20.02
N ALA A 53 -12.43 -8.09 19.16
CA ALA A 53 -11.62 -9.28 19.22
C ALA A 53 -10.24 -8.92 19.76
N THR A 54 -9.70 -9.69 20.71
CA THR A 54 -8.35 -9.48 21.23
C THR A 54 -7.42 -10.52 20.60
N ILE A 55 -6.36 -10.08 19.89
CA ILE A 55 -5.35 -10.97 19.32
C ILE A 55 -4.04 -10.85 20.09
N ARG A 56 -3.33 -11.96 20.32
CA ARG A 56 -1.97 -11.89 20.88
C ARG A 56 -0.95 -11.50 19.81
N LEU A 57 0.08 -10.75 20.19
CA LEU A 57 1.14 -10.31 19.27
C LEU A 57 1.93 -11.48 18.68
N ASP A 58 2.24 -12.51 19.48
CA ASP A 58 2.92 -13.73 19.01
C ASP A 58 2.08 -14.51 17.99
N VAL A 59 0.76 -14.48 18.14
CA VAL A 59 -0.19 -15.10 17.20
C VAL A 59 -0.26 -14.28 15.92
N LEU A 60 -0.33 -12.94 16.03
CA LEU A 60 -0.32 -12.05 14.87
C LEU A 60 0.95 -12.25 14.02
N GLU A 61 2.12 -12.26 14.66
CA GLU A 61 3.41 -12.49 13.99
C GLU A 61 3.45 -13.84 13.27
N LYS A 62 3.11 -14.94 13.99
CA LYS A 62 3.06 -16.28 13.40
C LYS A 62 2.07 -16.34 12.23
N THR A 63 0.93 -15.68 12.34
CA THR A 63 -0.07 -15.66 11.27
C THR A 63 0.48 -14.94 10.04
N ILE A 64 1.04 -13.73 10.18
CA ILE A 64 1.66 -12.99 9.06
C ILE A 64 2.74 -13.84 8.37
N LEU A 65 3.64 -14.46 9.15
CA LEU A 65 4.68 -15.35 8.62
C LEU A 65 4.12 -16.56 7.88
N SER A 66 3.03 -17.14 8.39
CA SER A 66 2.37 -18.30 7.76
C SER A 66 1.68 -17.91 6.44
N GLU A 67 1.12 -16.71 6.37
CA GLU A 67 0.41 -16.23 5.19
C GLU A 67 1.35 -15.94 4.02
N HIS A 68 2.58 -15.49 4.28
CA HIS A 68 3.60 -15.33 3.24
C HIS A 68 3.87 -16.63 2.48
N ARG A 69 3.83 -17.78 3.17
CA ARG A 69 3.98 -19.11 2.53
C ARG A 69 2.84 -19.40 1.57
N SER A 70 1.62 -19.00 1.90
CA SER A 70 0.46 -19.14 1.01
C SER A 70 0.67 -18.37 -0.28
N LEU A 71 1.11 -17.11 -0.21
CA LEU A 71 1.42 -16.30 -1.40
C LEU A 71 2.52 -16.95 -2.27
N ILE A 72 3.60 -17.43 -1.64
CA ILE A 72 4.68 -18.13 -2.36
C ILE A 72 4.12 -19.36 -3.11
N SER A 73 3.26 -20.15 -2.46
CA SER A 73 2.71 -21.38 -3.04
C SER A 73 1.81 -21.15 -4.26
N ILE A 74 1.14 -20.00 -4.34
CA ILE A 74 0.21 -19.68 -5.43
C ILE A 74 0.82 -18.76 -6.50
N TYR A 75 2.09 -18.36 -6.35
CA TYR A 75 2.76 -17.42 -7.25
C TYR A 75 2.67 -17.84 -8.72
N ASP A 76 2.96 -19.11 -9.00
CA ASP A 76 2.96 -19.64 -10.37
C ASP A 76 1.55 -19.67 -10.98
N GLU A 77 0.52 -19.95 -10.18
CA GLU A 77 -0.89 -19.89 -10.62
C GLU A 77 -1.28 -18.46 -11.01
N ILE A 78 -0.94 -17.47 -10.16
CA ILE A 78 -1.17 -16.06 -10.45
C ILE A 78 -0.45 -15.63 -11.72
N ALA A 79 0.84 -15.97 -11.86
CA ALA A 79 1.64 -15.61 -13.01
C ALA A 79 1.09 -16.21 -14.32
N GLN A 80 0.65 -17.47 -14.30
CA GLN A 80 0.05 -18.11 -15.46
C GLN A 80 -1.30 -17.46 -15.81
N SER A 81 -2.17 -17.24 -14.82
CA SER A 81 -3.46 -16.57 -15.02
C SER A 81 -3.30 -15.19 -15.68
N ILE A 82 -2.31 -14.41 -15.24
CA ILE A 82 -2.03 -13.09 -15.79
C ILE A 82 -1.59 -13.16 -17.25
N LYS A 83 -0.70 -14.10 -17.61
CA LYS A 83 -0.28 -14.30 -19.01
C LYS A 83 -1.49 -14.55 -19.92
N ASP A 84 -2.42 -15.40 -19.48
CA ASP A 84 -3.61 -15.74 -20.25
C ASP A 84 -4.58 -14.56 -20.38
N ILE A 85 -4.70 -13.75 -19.32
CA ILE A 85 -5.55 -12.56 -19.27
C ILE A 85 -5.00 -11.45 -20.17
N ALA A 86 -3.69 -11.17 -20.10
CA ALA A 86 -3.07 -10.03 -20.75
C ALA A 86 -2.46 -10.33 -22.12
N LYS A 87 -2.54 -11.57 -22.63
CA LYS A 87 -1.99 -11.97 -23.95
C LYS A 87 -2.39 -11.07 -25.13
N ASP A 88 -3.56 -10.42 -25.03
CA ASP A 88 -4.13 -9.56 -26.08
C ASP A 88 -3.92 -8.05 -25.81
N PHE A 89 -3.26 -7.67 -24.71
CA PHE A 89 -3.09 -6.28 -24.26
C PHE A 89 -1.92 -5.58 -24.98
N ARG A 90 -1.97 -5.53 -26.32
CA ARG A 90 -0.87 -5.01 -27.16
C ARG A 90 -0.96 -3.52 -27.48
N ARG A 91 -2.14 -2.92 -27.40
CA ARG A 91 -2.42 -1.55 -27.89
C ARG A 91 -3.23 -0.71 -26.89
N LEU A 92 -2.94 -0.87 -25.61
CA LEU A 92 -3.51 -0.01 -24.57
C LEU A 92 -2.81 1.35 -24.61
N ARG A 93 -3.56 2.44 -24.41
CA ARG A 93 -3.04 3.82 -24.35
C ARG A 93 -3.42 4.49 -23.05
N VAL A 94 -4.69 4.34 -22.64
CA VAL A 94 -5.20 4.90 -21.38
C VAL A 94 -5.97 3.82 -20.63
N ILE A 95 -5.54 3.54 -19.42
CA ILE A 95 -6.20 2.58 -18.54
C ILE A 95 -6.64 3.26 -17.25
N GLY A 96 -7.82 2.89 -16.77
CA GLY A 96 -8.29 3.24 -15.44
C GLY A 96 -7.99 2.13 -14.47
N VAL A 97 -7.59 2.46 -13.25
CA VAL A 97 -7.24 1.49 -12.21
C VAL A 97 -7.85 1.99 -10.91
N VAL A 98 -8.72 1.17 -10.30
CA VAL A 98 -9.59 1.64 -9.22
C VAL A 98 -9.71 0.66 -8.07
N GLY A 99 -10.01 1.21 -6.90
CA GLY A 99 -10.38 0.45 -5.71
C GLY A 99 -10.77 1.39 -4.57
N CYS A 100 -10.93 0.84 -3.37
CA CYS A 100 -11.12 1.59 -2.14
C CYS A 100 -10.14 1.09 -1.06
N GLY A 101 -9.62 2.00 -0.22
CA GLY A 101 -8.64 1.64 0.83
C GLY A 101 -7.38 1.00 0.24
N ASP A 102 -6.95 -0.13 0.80
CA ASP A 102 -5.79 -0.89 0.31
C ASP A 102 -5.84 -1.21 -1.20
N SER A 103 -7.05 -1.44 -1.74
CA SER A 103 -7.23 -1.67 -3.18
C SER A 103 -6.97 -0.41 -4.01
N TYR A 104 -7.30 0.78 -3.48
CA TYR A 104 -6.93 2.05 -4.12
C TYR A 104 -5.42 2.28 -4.05
N PHE A 105 -4.76 1.99 -2.92
CA PHE A 105 -3.31 2.11 -2.82
C PHE A 105 -2.59 1.12 -3.77
N SER A 106 -3.17 -0.05 -3.98
CA SER A 106 -2.73 -0.99 -5.03
C SER A 106 -2.90 -0.43 -6.45
N ALA A 107 -3.97 0.33 -6.71
CA ALA A 107 -4.14 1.03 -7.98
C ALA A 107 -3.04 2.09 -8.19
N ILE A 108 -2.73 2.88 -7.16
CA ILE A 108 -1.62 3.85 -7.18
C ILE A 108 -0.30 3.13 -7.50
N TYR A 109 0.02 2.08 -6.75
CA TYR A 109 1.22 1.25 -6.97
C TYR A 109 1.33 0.78 -8.43
N PHE A 110 0.27 0.18 -8.95
CA PHE A 110 0.22 -0.32 -10.32
C PHE A 110 0.44 0.80 -11.35
N SER A 111 -0.11 1.99 -11.13
CA SER A 111 0.07 3.13 -12.05
C SER A 111 1.53 3.61 -12.14
N TYR A 112 2.29 3.54 -11.03
CA TYR A 112 3.72 3.87 -11.05
C TYR A 112 4.52 2.82 -11.83
N ILE A 113 4.35 1.55 -11.48
CA ILE A 113 5.15 0.48 -12.11
C ILE A 113 4.82 0.33 -13.60
N LEU A 114 3.55 0.47 -14.01
CA LEU A 114 3.21 0.34 -15.42
C LEU A 114 3.83 1.47 -16.25
N ARG A 115 3.83 2.70 -15.74
CA ARG A 115 4.46 3.86 -16.41
C ARG A 115 5.98 3.76 -16.46
N LYS A 116 6.61 3.05 -15.51
CA LYS A 116 8.04 2.74 -15.60
C LYS A 116 8.36 1.74 -16.71
N LEU A 117 7.44 0.81 -16.96
CA LEU A 117 7.63 -0.28 -17.91
C LEU A 117 7.10 0.05 -19.31
N THR A 118 6.23 1.06 -19.43
CA THR A 118 5.48 1.36 -20.66
C THR A 118 5.18 2.85 -20.79
N ASN A 119 4.79 3.29 -21.98
CA ASN A 119 4.26 4.63 -22.22
C ASN A 119 2.73 4.73 -22.04
N ILE A 120 2.11 3.73 -21.39
CA ILE A 120 0.66 3.69 -21.19
C ILE A 120 0.29 4.65 -20.06
N VAL A 121 -0.71 5.50 -20.30
CA VAL A 121 -1.29 6.36 -19.27
C VAL A 121 -2.12 5.50 -18.33
N ALA A 122 -1.72 5.42 -17.06
CA ALA A 122 -2.45 4.72 -16.01
C ALA A 122 -3.06 5.73 -15.04
N LEU A 123 -4.38 5.85 -15.07
CA LEU A 123 -5.15 6.71 -14.16
C LEU A 123 -5.55 5.89 -12.94
N SER A 124 -4.87 6.13 -11.82
CA SER A 124 -5.20 5.51 -10.54
C SER A 124 -6.06 6.46 -9.72
N GLU A 125 -7.28 6.05 -9.42
CA GLU A 125 -8.26 6.88 -8.71
C GLU A 125 -9.03 6.04 -7.69
N ASN A 126 -9.59 6.72 -6.68
CA ASN A 126 -10.61 6.10 -5.87
C ASN A 126 -11.79 5.68 -6.77
N ALA A 127 -12.38 4.51 -6.51
CA ALA A 127 -13.43 3.97 -7.38
C ALA A 127 -14.65 4.90 -7.53
N TYR A 128 -15.01 5.61 -6.47
CA TYR A 128 -16.12 6.58 -6.53
C TYR A 128 -15.77 7.78 -7.40
N GLU A 129 -14.55 8.31 -7.29
CA GLU A 129 -14.06 9.43 -8.09
C GLU A 129 -13.95 9.07 -9.57
N MET A 130 -13.40 7.90 -9.91
CA MET A 130 -13.39 7.42 -11.29
C MET A 130 -14.81 7.22 -11.85
N TYR A 131 -15.75 6.73 -11.03
CA TYR A 131 -17.13 6.56 -11.46
C TYR A 131 -17.79 7.90 -11.85
N ILE A 132 -17.52 8.97 -11.11
CA ILE A 132 -18.14 10.28 -11.33
C ILE A 132 -17.38 11.13 -12.37
N HIS A 133 -16.05 11.11 -12.30
CA HIS A 133 -15.18 12.02 -13.04
C HIS A 133 -14.27 11.32 -14.05
N GLY A 134 -14.36 10.00 -14.17
CA GLY A 134 -13.53 9.21 -15.07
C GLY A 134 -13.70 9.61 -16.54
N PRO A 135 -12.64 9.50 -17.35
CA PRO A 135 -12.74 9.81 -18.76
C PRO A 135 -13.67 8.82 -19.46
N ARG A 136 -14.47 9.32 -20.42
CA ARG A 136 -15.38 8.48 -21.23
C ARG A 136 -14.65 7.50 -22.17
N ARG A 137 -13.33 7.67 -22.34
CA ARG A 137 -12.50 6.82 -23.20
C ARG A 137 -11.37 6.22 -22.37
N LEU A 138 -11.55 4.97 -21.99
CA LEU A 138 -10.52 4.10 -21.45
C LEU A 138 -10.44 2.87 -22.36
N ASP A 139 -9.23 2.38 -22.59
CA ASP A 139 -9.06 1.10 -23.31
C ASP A 139 -9.33 -0.09 -22.37
N LEU A 140 -9.11 0.09 -21.06
CA LEU A 140 -9.28 -0.92 -20.02
C LEU A 140 -9.58 -0.27 -18.67
N LEU A 141 -10.47 -0.86 -17.87
CA LEU A 141 -10.62 -0.60 -16.44
C LEU A 141 -10.14 -1.82 -15.65
N ILE A 142 -9.19 -1.63 -14.74
CA ILE A 142 -8.78 -2.61 -13.73
C ILE A 142 -9.46 -2.24 -12.42
N ALA A 143 -10.36 -3.09 -11.95
CA ALA A 143 -11.13 -2.86 -10.72
C ALA A 143 -10.68 -3.84 -9.63
N ILE A 144 -10.22 -3.31 -8.49
CA ILE A 144 -9.58 -4.08 -7.41
C ILE A 144 -10.49 -4.08 -6.18
N SER A 145 -10.84 -5.27 -5.67
CA SER A 145 -11.58 -5.42 -4.41
C SER A 145 -11.39 -6.84 -3.85
N ALA A 146 -10.80 -6.97 -2.66
CA ALA A 146 -10.64 -8.25 -1.98
C ALA A 146 -11.95 -9.04 -1.82
N SER A 147 -12.99 -8.38 -1.33
CA SER A 147 -14.32 -8.98 -1.19
C SER A 147 -15.04 -9.20 -2.51
N GLY A 148 -14.65 -8.48 -3.58
CA GLY A 148 -15.46 -8.33 -4.78
C GLY A 148 -16.84 -7.66 -4.60
N GLU A 149 -17.16 -7.16 -3.40
CA GLU A 149 -18.47 -6.58 -3.06
C GLU A 149 -18.42 -5.09 -2.72
N THR A 150 -17.26 -4.45 -2.83
CA THR A 150 -17.11 -3.02 -2.54
C THR A 150 -17.98 -2.20 -3.51
N ARG A 151 -19.08 -1.65 -3.00
CA ARG A 151 -20.11 -0.99 -3.81
C ARG A 151 -19.56 0.00 -4.83
N ALA A 152 -18.70 0.94 -4.41
CA ALA A 152 -18.12 1.93 -5.30
C ALA A 152 -17.29 1.29 -6.44
N THR A 153 -16.49 0.26 -6.12
CA THR A 153 -15.72 -0.50 -7.12
C THR A 153 -16.64 -1.24 -8.09
N VAL A 154 -17.67 -1.90 -7.59
CA VAL A 154 -18.66 -2.64 -8.39
C VAL A 154 -19.45 -1.68 -9.29
N ASP A 155 -19.89 -0.54 -8.76
CA ASP A 155 -20.61 0.48 -9.52
C ASP A 155 -19.73 1.10 -10.61
N CYS A 156 -18.45 1.36 -10.33
CA CYS A 156 -17.47 1.79 -11.34
C CYS A 156 -17.27 0.74 -12.44
N ALA A 157 -17.21 -0.55 -12.09
CA ALA A 157 -17.12 -1.64 -13.05
C ALA A 157 -18.37 -1.71 -13.95
N ARG A 158 -19.58 -1.59 -13.38
CA ARG A 158 -20.83 -1.52 -14.15
C ARG A 158 -20.85 -0.32 -15.09
N TRP A 159 -20.37 0.83 -14.63
CA TRP A 159 -20.23 2.02 -15.45
C TRP A 159 -19.29 1.79 -16.64
N ALA A 160 -18.13 1.17 -16.43
CA ALA A 160 -17.21 0.84 -17.51
C ALA A 160 -17.86 -0.10 -18.54
N LYS A 161 -18.55 -1.14 -18.09
CA LYS A 161 -19.31 -2.05 -18.97
C LYS A 161 -20.36 -1.32 -19.81
N LYS A 162 -21.12 -0.41 -19.21
CA LYS A 162 -22.12 0.42 -19.92
C LYS A 162 -21.49 1.33 -20.98
N ASN A 163 -20.23 1.70 -20.82
CA ASN A 163 -19.48 2.52 -21.77
C ASN A 163 -18.62 1.70 -22.74
N ASN A 164 -18.84 0.38 -22.82
CA ASN A 164 -18.06 -0.55 -23.66
C ASN A 164 -16.55 -0.56 -23.35
N ILE A 165 -16.18 -0.27 -22.10
CA ILE A 165 -14.82 -0.38 -21.61
C ILE A 165 -14.63 -1.80 -21.08
N MET A 166 -13.55 -2.47 -21.49
CA MET A 166 -13.21 -3.79 -20.96
C MET A 166 -12.92 -3.69 -19.46
N VAL A 167 -13.40 -4.64 -18.66
CA VAL A 167 -13.16 -4.69 -17.22
C VAL A 167 -12.33 -5.92 -16.86
N VAL A 168 -11.19 -5.69 -16.19
CA VAL A 168 -10.43 -6.73 -15.49
C VAL A 168 -10.67 -6.58 -14.00
N GLY A 169 -11.32 -7.57 -13.39
CA GLY A 169 -11.52 -7.61 -11.94
C GLY A 169 -10.35 -8.28 -11.24
N VAL A 170 -9.87 -7.70 -10.14
CA VAL A 170 -8.87 -8.29 -9.25
C VAL A 170 -9.52 -8.53 -7.89
N THR A 171 -9.68 -9.79 -7.50
CA THR A 171 -10.48 -10.16 -6.33
C THR A 171 -9.99 -11.45 -5.67
N CYS A 172 -10.29 -11.59 -4.38
CA CYS A 172 -10.07 -12.81 -3.61
C CYS A 172 -11.32 -13.71 -3.55
N ARG A 173 -12.40 -13.34 -4.25
CA ARG A 173 -13.67 -14.10 -4.27
C ARG A 173 -14.10 -14.39 -5.72
N ARG A 174 -14.09 -15.68 -6.12
CA ARG A 174 -14.54 -16.12 -7.45
C ARG A 174 -16.02 -15.85 -7.71
N ASN A 175 -16.85 -15.97 -6.68
CA ASN A 175 -18.30 -15.80 -6.77
C ASN A 175 -18.68 -14.48 -6.08
N SER A 176 -18.32 -13.37 -6.71
CA SER A 176 -18.62 -12.01 -6.20
C SER A 176 -19.22 -11.13 -7.29
N SER A 177 -19.88 -10.05 -6.90
CA SER A 177 -20.46 -9.07 -7.82
C SER A 177 -19.43 -8.56 -8.83
N LEU A 178 -18.23 -8.19 -8.37
CA LEU A 178 -17.14 -7.77 -9.24
C LEU A 178 -16.71 -8.90 -10.19
N ALA A 179 -16.67 -10.14 -9.71
CA ALA A 179 -16.31 -11.29 -10.53
C ALA A 179 -17.29 -11.50 -11.70
N GLU A 180 -18.58 -11.37 -11.42
CA GLU A 180 -19.66 -11.52 -12.40
C GLU A 180 -19.65 -10.43 -13.48
N ILE A 181 -19.30 -9.19 -13.11
CA ILE A 181 -19.36 -8.03 -14.02
C ILE A 181 -18.14 -7.97 -14.95
N SER A 182 -17.00 -8.52 -14.55
CA SER A 182 -15.74 -8.33 -15.27
C SER A 182 -15.63 -9.24 -16.51
N ASP A 183 -14.96 -8.75 -17.54
CA ASP A 183 -14.65 -9.53 -18.74
C ASP A 183 -13.56 -10.57 -18.50
N LYS A 184 -12.60 -10.24 -17.62
CA LYS A 184 -11.52 -11.13 -17.20
C LYS A 184 -11.30 -10.98 -15.69
N ILE A 185 -10.90 -12.06 -15.03
CA ILE A 185 -10.69 -12.08 -13.58
C ILE A 185 -9.30 -12.57 -13.22
N ILE A 186 -8.57 -11.72 -12.51
CA ILE A 186 -7.37 -12.08 -11.75
C ILE A 186 -7.86 -12.49 -10.37
N TYR A 187 -7.94 -13.81 -10.15
CA TYR A 187 -8.32 -14.37 -8.87
C TYR A 187 -7.10 -14.63 -8.00
N ILE A 188 -7.14 -14.16 -6.76
CA ILE A 188 -6.07 -14.31 -5.79
C ILE A 188 -6.65 -15.01 -4.55
N PRO A 189 -6.49 -16.35 -4.41
CA PRO A 189 -7.05 -17.14 -3.30
C PRO A 189 -6.37 -16.89 -1.95
N LEU A 190 -6.23 -15.63 -1.56
CA LEU A 190 -5.65 -15.20 -0.31
C LEU A 190 -6.70 -14.47 0.51
N GLU A 191 -6.95 -14.99 1.70
CA GLU A 191 -7.79 -14.36 2.70
C GLU A 191 -6.93 -14.07 3.93
N ASP A 192 -6.99 -12.84 4.42
CA ASP A 192 -6.32 -12.46 5.66
C ASP A 192 -6.96 -13.21 6.83
N ARG A 193 -6.13 -13.90 7.60
CA ARG A 193 -6.54 -14.68 8.78
C ARG A 193 -6.54 -13.85 10.06
N VAL A 194 -6.10 -12.60 9.97
CA VAL A 194 -6.16 -11.58 11.01
C VAL A 194 -6.99 -10.39 10.49
N ALA A 195 -7.56 -9.60 11.40
CA ALA A 195 -8.44 -8.48 11.00
C ALA A 195 -7.70 -7.35 10.26
N VAL A 196 -6.37 -7.41 10.18
CA VAL A 196 -5.53 -6.44 9.48
C VAL A 196 -5.14 -7.06 8.14
N PRO A 197 -5.57 -6.47 7.01
CA PRO A 197 -5.20 -6.99 5.71
C PRO A 197 -3.68 -6.93 5.49
N THR A 198 -3.06 -8.09 5.23
CA THR A 198 -1.62 -8.22 5.05
C THR A 198 -1.32 -8.99 3.78
N VAL A 199 -1.72 -10.25 3.74
CA VAL A 199 -1.39 -11.16 2.63
C VAL A 199 -2.22 -10.86 1.39
N THR A 200 -3.45 -10.39 1.54
CA THR A 200 -4.27 -9.97 0.41
C THR A 200 -3.66 -8.76 -0.31
N SER A 201 -3.17 -7.77 0.45
CA SER A 201 -2.50 -6.59 -0.11
C SER A 201 -1.18 -6.95 -0.81
N LEU A 202 -0.37 -7.83 -0.22
CA LEU A 202 0.83 -8.38 -0.87
C LEU A 202 0.49 -9.19 -2.14
N GLY A 203 -0.61 -9.94 -2.10
CA GLY A 203 -1.16 -10.64 -3.26
C GLY A 203 -1.51 -9.69 -4.40
N PHE A 204 -2.17 -8.56 -4.11
CA PHE A 204 -2.45 -7.53 -5.11
C PHE A 204 -1.18 -6.93 -5.68
N PHE A 205 -0.19 -6.56 -4.87
CA PHE A 205 1.08 -6.04 -5.37
C PHE A 205 1.80 -7.05 -6.28
N THR A 206 1.79 -8.32 -5.88
CA THR A 206 2.38 -9.42 -6.68
C THR A 206 1.67 -9.55 -8.03
N ALA A 207 0.33 -9.64 -8.03
CA ALA A 207 -0.45 -9.79 -9.24
C ALA A 207 -0.37 -8.57 -10.15
N LEU A 208 -0.41 -7.36 -9.58
CA LEU A 208 -0.32 -6.11 -10.35
C LEU A 208 1.08 -5.91 -10.94
N SER A 209 2.13 -6.33 -10.24
CA SER A 209 3.51 -6.34 -10.78
C SER A 209 3.65 -7.25 -11.98
N LEU A 210 3.15 -8.48 -11.85
CA LEU A 210 3.12 -9.45 -12.95
C LEU A 210 2.27 -8.95 -14.12
N LEU A 211 1.13 -8.31 -13.84
CA LEU A 211 0.27 -7.74 -14.87
C LEU A 211 0.96 -6.58 -15.61
N ALA A 212 1.63 -5.68 -14.89
CA ALA A 212 2.35 -4.58 -15.51
C ALA A 212 3.51 -5.07 -16.38
N LEU A 213 4.25 -6.08 -15.90
CA LEU A 213 5.31 -6.74 -16.65
C LEU A 213 4.79 -7.43 -17.93
N GLU A 214 3.69 -8.17 -17.82
CA GLU A 214 3.05 -8.82 -18.96
C GLU A 214 2.54 -7.79 -19.98
N ILE A 215 1.87 -6.72 -19.53
CA ILE A 215 1.43 -5.63 -20.42
C ILE A 215 2.62 -5.00 -21.14
N GLY A 216 3.71 -4.69 -20.44
CA GLY A 216 4.88 -4.08 -21.05
C GLY A 216 5.56 -4.98 -22.08
N PHE A 217 5.62 -6.28 -21.82
CA PHE A 217 6.09 -7.25 -22.79
C PHE A 217 5.17 -7.35 -24.02
N ARG A 218 3.85 -7.44 -23.81
CA ARG A 218 2.86 -7.55 -24.91
C ARG A 218 2.74 -6.29 -25.74
N ALA A 219 2.99 -5.11 -25.15
CA ALA A 219 3.06 -3.84 -25.85
C ALA A 219 4.37 -3.65 -26.64
N GLY A 220 5.37 -4.53 -26.44
CA GLY A 220 6.68 -4.43 -27.09
C GLY A 220 7.62 -3.41 -26.45
N ASN A 221 7.32 -2.97 -25.22
CA ASN A 221 8.15 -2.03 -24.46
C ASN A 221 9.29 -2.73 -23.70
N ILE A 222 9.18 -4.04 -23.49
CA ILE A 222 10.16 -4.85 -22.76
C ILE A 222 10.65 -5.96 -23.71
N SER A 223 11.96 -6.16 -23.76
CA SER A 223 12.56 -7.26 -24.53
C SER A 223 12.24 -8.63 -23.90
N GLU A 224 12.34 -9.71 -24.66
CA GLU A 224 12.14 -11.07 -24.15
C GLU A 224 13.15 -11.39 -23.02
N ASP A 225 14.40 -10.96 -23.15
CA ASP A 225 15.45 -11.21 -22.15
C ASP A 225 15.19 -10.42 -20.85
N ASP A 226 14.80 -9.14 -20.97
CA ASP A 226 14.42 -8.33 -19.81
C ASP A 226 13.17 -8.90 -19.13
N TYR A 227 12.18 -9.33 -19.90
CA TYR A 227 10.97 -9.95 -19.36
C TYR A 227 11.29 -11.20 -18.54
N ARG A 228 12.16 -12.08 -19.04
CA ARG A 228 12.62 -13.28 -18.33
C ARG A 228 13.37 -12.93 -17.06
N GLU A 229 14.31 -11.97 -17.13
CA GLU A 229 15.12 -11.57 -15.97
C GLU A 229 14.27 -10.90 -14.89
N LEU A 230 13.38 -9.98 -15.27
CA LEU A 230 12.46 -9.31 -14.33
C LEU A 230 11.49 -10.32 -13.70
N SER A 231 10.95 -11.26 -14.48
CA SER A 231 10.10 -12.35 -13.97
C SER A 231 10.84 -13.21 -12.94
N ARG A 232 12.10 -13.55 -13.24
CA ARG A 232 12.96 -14.35 -12.34
C ARG A 232 13.26 -13.59 -11.05
N ARG A 233 13.62 -12.31 -11.14
CA ARG A 233 13.89 -11.45 -9.97
C ARG A 233 12.64 -11.29 -9.10
N HIS A 234 11.48 -11.05 -9.71
CA HIS A 234 10.22 -10.92 -8.98
C HIS A 234 9.86 -12.22 -8.24
N ARG A 235 10.02 -13.39 -8.88
CA ARG A 235 9.81 -14.69 -8.23
C ARG A 235 10.76 -14.90 -7.05
N ALA A 236 12.05 -14.56 -7.23
CA ALA A 236 13.05 -14.66 -6.17
C ALA A 236 12.70 -13.73 -4.98
N LEU A 237 12.26 -12.50 -5.25
CA LEU A 237 11.81 -11.57 -4.23
C LEU A 237 10.64 -12.15 -3.43
N VAL A 238 9.57 -12.61 -4.09
CA VAL A 238 8.41 -13.21 -3.41
C VAL A 238 8.82 -14.43 -2.58
N SER A 239 9.72 -15.27 -3.12
CA SER A 239 10.23 -16.45 -2.42
C SER A 239 11.07 -16.10 -1.18
N SER A 240 11.65 -14.89 -1.13
CA SER A 240 12.46 -14.41 0.00
C SER A 240 11.65 -13.76 1.13
N LEU A 241 10.34 -13.56 0.96
CA LEU A 241 9.48 -12.87 1.94
C LEU A 241 9.51 -13.50 3.34
N THR A 242 9.65 -14.82 3.45
CA THR A 242 9.76 -15.53 4.73
C THR A 242 11.10 -15.27 5.43
N CYS A 243 12.18 -15.05 4.67
CA CYS A 243 13.50 -14.73 5.21
C CYS A 243 13.62 -13.25 5.58
N MET A 244 12.93 -12.36 4.86
CA MET A 244 12.95 -10.91 5.13
C MET A 244 12.37 -10.54 6.51
N VAL A 245 11.42 -11.32 7.02
CA VAL A 245 10.83 -11.14 8.36
C VAL A 245 11.61 -11.92 9.43
N GLY A 246 12.90 -12.20 9.20
CA GLY A 246 13.78 -12.87 10.14
C GLY A 246 14.15 -12.02 11.37
N HIS A 247 15.13 -12.49 12.16
CA HIS A 247 15.56 -11.87 13.43
C HIS A 247 15.81 -10.35 13.34
N THR A 248 16.42 -9.87 12.24
CA THR A 248 16.74 -8.44 12.07
C THR A 248 15.49 -7.54 12.02
N TYR A 249 14.36 -8.05 11.51
CA TYR A 249 13.11 -7.29 11.49
C TYR A 249 12.47 -7.24 12.88
N LEU A 250 12.57 -8.32 13.65
CA LEU A 250 12.08 -8.39 15.03
C LEU A 250 12.86 -7.44 15.96
N GLU A 251 14.19 -7.38 15.83
CA GLU A 251 15.01 -6.43 16.58
C GLU A 251 14.67 -4.96 16.27
N LEU A 252 14.36 -4.66 15.00
CA LEU A 252 13.90 -3.34 14.58
C LEU A 252 12.53 -3.02 15.21
N ILE A 253 11.59 -3.96 15.20
CA ILE A 253 10.28 -3.82 15.84
C ILE A 253 10.44 -3.54 17.34
N ASP A 254 11.27 -4.32 18.05
CA ASP A 254 11.51 -4.12 19.48
C ASP A 254 12.10 -2.74 19.79
N SER A 255 13.03 -2.27 18.95
CA SER A 255 13.59 -0.92 19.05
C SER A 255 12.51 0.16 18.85
N LEU A 256 11.61 -0.04 17.87
CA LEU A 256 10.51 0.87 17.59
C LEU A 256 9.50 0.89 18.74
N ILE A 257 9.10 -0.27 19.27
CA ILE A 257 8.18 -0.39 20.40
C ILE A 257 8.73 0.36 21.61
N LYS A 258 10.02 0.16 21.94
CA LYS A 258 10.67 0.89 23.05
C LYS A 258 10.58 2.41 22.87
N LYS A 259 10.74 2.92 21.66
CA LYS A 259 10.61 4.36 21.37
C LYS A 259 9.16 4.86 21.48
N LEU A 260 8.21 4.07 20.96
CA LEU A 260 6.78 4.40 21.02
C LEU A 260 6.22 4.38 22.44
N SER A 261 6.81 3.59 23.34
CA SER A 261 6.37 3.44 24.73
C SER A 261 6.64 4.67 25.61
N VAL A 262 7.48 5.61 25.16
CA VAL A 262 7.98 6.72 25.99
C VAL A 262 7.11 7.97 25.87
N HIS A 263 6.39 8.17 24.77
CA HIS A 263 5.70 9.43 24.47
C HIS A 263 4.23 9.19 24.07
N GLU A 264 3.30 9.54 24.96
CA GLU A 264 1.85 9.27 24.84
C GLU A 264 1.13 10.02 23.70
N ARG A 265 1.82 10.84 22.88
CA ARG A 265 1.20 11.72 21.85
C ARG A 265 1.83 11.63 20.47
N ASN A 266 2.64 10.62 20.20
CA ASN A 266 3.37 10.54 18.94
C ASN A 266 2.43 10.30 17.75
N ILE A 267 2.65 11.08 16.69
CA ILE A 267 2.12 10.80 15.36
C ILE A 267 3.16 9.95 14.62
N LEU A 268 2.69 8.95 13.88
CA LEU A 268 3.51 8.19 12.95
C LEU A 268 3.45 8.82 11.56
N TYR A 269 4.60 9.18 11.01
CA TYR A 269 4.71 9.66 9.64
C TYR A 269 5.27 8.55 8.76
N PHE A 270 4.61 8.29 7.64
CA PHE A 270 5.05 7.34 6.63
C PHE A 270 5.31 8.11 5.34
N LEU A 271 6.57 8.22 4.95
CA LEU A 271 7.00 8.93 3.76
C LEU A 271 7.34 7.91 2.67
N GLY A 272 6.91 8.15 1.45
CA GLY A 272 7.30 7.33 0.31
C GLY A 272 7.30 8.13 -0.96
N GLY A 273 8.34 7.96 -1.76
CA GLY A 273 8.40 8.51 -3.12
C GLY A 273 8.12 7.43 -4.15
N ASP A 274 7.67 7.83 -5.34
CA ASP A 274 7.40 6.91 -6.45
C ASP A 274 6.43 5.78 -6.02
N SER A 275 6.59 4.53 -6.50
CA SER A 275 5.75 3.40 -6.08
C SER A 275 5.79 3.10 -4.58
N GLN A 276 6.80 3.58 -3.85
CA GLN A 276 6.88 3.44 -2.39
C GLN A 276 5.89 4.33 -1.64
N TYR A 277 5.33 5.35 -2.30
CA TYR A 277 4.22 6.12 -1.73
C TYR A 277 3.01 5.22 -1.42
N ALA A 278 2.73 4.23 -2.27
CA ALA A 278 1.68 3.24 -2.01
C ALA A 278 1.98 2.39 -0.76
N SER A 279 3.25 2.01 -0.55
CA SER A 279 3.69 1.31 0.66
C SER A 279 3.48 2.17 1.91
N ALA A 280 3.79 3.47 1.84
CA ALA A 280 3.57 4.42 2.92
C ALA A 280 2.08 4.60 3.27
N LEU A 281 1.21 4.69 2.26
CA LEU A 281 -0.24 4.75 2.42
C LEU A 281 -0.80 3.49 3.08
N MET A 282 -0.34 2.30 2.64
CA MET A 282 -0.73 1.03 3.25
C MET A 282 -0.29 0.96 4.72
N ALA A 283 0.97 1.28 5.01
CA ALA A 283 1.49 1.29 6.38
C ALA A 283 0.64 2.22 7.27
N MET A 284 0.39 3.46 6.83
CA MET A 284 -0.50 4.39 7.53
C MET A 284 -1.86 3.75 7.81
N ALA A 285 -2.51 3.16 6.81
CA ALA A 285 -3.82 2.54 6.97
C ALA A 285 -3.81 1.40 8.00
N LYS A 286 -2.79 0.53 8.00
CA LYS A 286 -2.72 -0.60 8.95
C LYS A 286 -2.63 -0.11 10.40
N PHE A 287 -1.85 0.95 10.65
CA PHE A 287 -1.79 1.56 11.98
C PHE A 287 -3.11 2.23 12.40
N ARG A 288 -3.86 2.82 11.45
CA ARG A 288 -5.20 3.40 11.74
C ARG A 288 -6.23 2.31 12.01
N GLU A 289 -6.22 1.21 11.25
CA GLU A 289 -7.12 0.08 11.43
C GLU A 289 -6.89 -0.61 12.79
N LEU A 290 -5.62 -0.74 13.18
CA LEU A 290 -5.22 -1.25 14.50
C LEU A 290 -5.46 -0.25 15.64
N ARG A 291 -5.78 1.02 15.33
CA ARG A 291 -5.97 2.12 16.29
C ARG A 291 -4.82 2.29 17.29
N ILE A 292 -3.61 1.88 16.89
CA ILE A 292 -2.42 1.90 17.76
C ILE A 292 -1.98 3.34 18.00
N LEU A 293 -1.80 4.10 16.92
CA LEU A 293 -1.35 5.49 16.95
C LEU A 293 -1.98 6.27 15.81
N HIS A 294 -2.08 7.59 15.98
CA HIS A 294 -2.41 8.45 14.85
C HIS A 294 -1.27 8.36 13.84
N SER A 295 -1.61 8.09 12.58
CA SER A 295 -0.64 7.98 11.50
C SER A 295 -1.03 8.83 10.31
N ILE A 296 -0.05 9.35 9.59
CA ILE A 296 -0.20 10.15 8.39
C ILE A 296 0.82 9.67 7.35
N ALA A 297 0.40 9.55 6.09
CA ALA A 297 1.29 9.29 4.98
C ALA A 297 1.49 10.56 4.16
N PHE A 298 2.72 10.81 3.74
CA PHE A 298 3.06 11.88 2.81
C PHE A 298 3.82 11.32 1.61
N GLU A 299 3.60 11.96 0.46
CA GLU A 299 4.54 11.83 -0.65
C GLU A 299 5.85 12.52 -0.23
N LEU A 300 6.99 11.96 -0.64
CA LEU A 300 8.30 12.33 -0.13
C LEU A 300 8.65 13.80 -0.38
N GLU A 301 8.42 14.31 -1.59
CA GLU A 301 8.66 15.72 -1.96
C GLU A 301 7.67 16.65 -1.27
N GLU A 302 6.40 16.25 -1.17
CA GLU A 302 5.39 17.03 -0.46
C GLU A 302 5.76 17.23 1.01
N PHE A 303 6.26 16.19 1.69
CA PHE A 303 6.74 16.32 3.06
C PHE A 303 7.87 17.35 3.19
N MET A 304 8.85 17.28 2.28
CA MET A 304 9.96 18.23 2.24
C MET A 304 9.50 19.65 1.92
N HIS A 305 8.48 19.81 1.07
CA HIS A 305 7.89 21.11 0.76
C HIS A 305 7.27 21.77 1.99
N TYR A 306 6.55 20.99 2.82
CA TYR A 306 5.99 21.54 4.04
C TYR A 306 7.09 21.99 5.01
N GLY A 307 8.24 21.30 5.08
CA GLY A 307 9.53 21.74 5.64
C GLY A 307 9.55 22.27 7.10
N SER A 308 8.37 22.42 7.70
CA SER A 308 8.10 23.16 8.92
C SER A 308 7.10 22.42 9.80
N ILE A 309 6.78 21.16 9.47
CA ILE A 309 6.00 20.29 10.37
C ILE A 309 6.90 20.07 11.58
N PRO A 310 6.56 20.64 12.76
CA PRO A 310 7.43 20.54 13.92
C PRO A 310 7.32 19.12 14.46
N LEU A 311 8.23 18.24 14.01
CA LEU A 311 8.38 16.91 14.56
C LEU A 311 8.94 17.05 15.97
N ARG A 312 8.19 16.55 16.95
CA ARG A 312 8.64 16.54 18.35
C ARG A 312 9.26 15.19 18.67
N ASP A 313 8.44 14.30 19.21
CA ASP A 313 8.80 12.93 19.57
C ASP A 313 8.27 11.92 18.53
N ASP A 314 7.77 12.43 17.41
CA ASP A 314 7.11 11.67 16.35
C ASP A 314 8.07 10.68 15.67
N ILE A 315 7.54 9.57 15.16
CA ILE A 315 8.34 8.57 14.44
C ILE A 315 8.08 8.69 12.94
N VAL A 316 9.16 8.86 12.19
CA VAL A 316 9.14 8.93 10.73
C VAL A 316 9.71 7.64 10.14
N PHE A 317 8.92 6.99 9.30
CA PHE A 317 9.32 5.89 8.43
C PHE A 317 9.47 6.41 7.01
N ILE A 318 10.59 6.11 6.36
CA ILE A 318 10.86 6.55 4.99
C ILE A 318 11.06 5.30 4.12
N PHE A 319 10.14 5.10 3.18
CA PHE A 319 10.21 4.02 2.20
C PHE A 319 10.87 4.54 0.93
N VAL A 320 12.03 3.96 0.61
CA VAL A 320 12.84 4.34 -0.56
C VAL A 320 13.08 3.15 -1.46
N ASN A 321 13.26 3.44 -2.75
CA ASN A 321 13.86 2.51 -3.70
C ASN A 321 15.16 3.13 -4.24
N LYS A 322 15.77 2.49 -5.25
CA LYS A 322 17.02 2.99 -5.83
C LYS A 322 16.87 4.42 -6.38
N GLU A 323 15.71 4.73 -6.97
CA GLU A 323 15.44 6.02 -7.59
C GLU A 323 15.18 7.13 -6.57
N THR A 324 14.59 6.80 -5.41
CA THR A 324 14.21 7.77 -4.38
C THR A 324 15.17 7.80 -3.18
N LEU A 325 16.25 7.03 -3.20
CA LEU A 325 17.18 6.90 -2.08
C LEU A 325 17.79 8.24 -1.66
N GLU A 326 18.31 9.01 -2.61
CA GLU A 326 18.96 10.30 -2.34
C GLU A 326 17.96 11.27 -1.69
N ARG A 327 16.77 11.43 -2.28
CA ARG A 327 15.71 12.28 -1.73
C ARG A 327 15.20 11.79 -0.38
N GLY A 328 15.23 10.48 -0.14
CA GLY A 328 14.90 9.90 1.16
C GLY A 328 15.95 10.21 2.24
N VAL A 329 17.22 10.30 1.85
CA VAL A 329 18.29 10.79 2.75
C VAL A 329 18.09 12.27 3.05
N ASP A 330 17.79 13.09 2.04
CA ASP A 330 17.47 14.52 2.23
C ASP A 330 16.30 14.70 3.22
N ALA A 331 15.22 13.96 3.02
CA ALA A 331 14.07 13.98 3.92
C ALA A 331 14.43 13.51 5.34
N ALA A 332 15.34 12.53 5.47
CA ALA A 332 15.83 12.05 6.76
C ALA A 332 16.66 13.10 7.51
N ASP A 333 17.35 14.00 6.80
CA ASP A 333 18.14 15.08 7.39
C ASP A 333 17.27 16.25 7.91
N LEU A 334 16.02 16.34 7.44
CA LEU A 334 15.03 17.32 7.90
C LEU A 334 14.30 16.91 9.20
N VAL A 335 14.41 15.64 9.63
CA VAL A 335 13.65 15.05 10.74
C VAL A 335 14.51 14.63 11.93
#